data_AF-A0A1M4XJD3-F1
#
_entry.id   AF-A0A1M4XJD3-F1
#
_cell.length_a   1.000
_cell.length_b   1.000
_cell.length_c   1.000
_cell.angle_alpha   90.00
_cell.angle_beta   90.00
_cell.angle_gamma   90.00
#
_symmetry.space_group_name_H-M   'P 1'
#
loop_
_entity.id
_entity.type
_entity.pdbx_description
1 polymer ?
#
loop_
_entity_poly.entity_id
_entity_poly.type
_entity_poly.pdbx_seq_one_letter_code
_entity_poly.pdbx_strand_id
1 'polypeptide(L)'
;MPAELTVATELSTALGALGYESVSTAPKSPPPQLQGVEFATWEIFSRSVQNHSVAAILTKAIENGRAFLESESALRRRVPAIIEWRGPTRTTGFELVPADLRIDHVYLVSCKYASNVLINASPTHLFEHLLQTRPQSKSHNWYQETAPLEFAELYQLTRIYVNNHLGNVHLPASFEALDNKDKRFLKTALSERRWPEELRGAYMSLCERVSKETAKIWNEQIKAHQRPELLLWRMLRISEAPYFVLGVSTRRHEQLRLRVGTPWDWNRFYRLRSFEVSPKASGQPTVDWRAIISIKNCKETREIAGHVEIRFSHGRFIQAPEAKVYLDTPHIEVPGYFPLNTDEYDLSPQTPHHRRQMSIFDL
;
A
#
# COMPACT_ATOMS: atom_id res chain seq x y z
N MET A 1 17.01 -10.68 0.80
CA MET A 1 15.71 -10.79 0.09
C MET A 1 14.72 -9.77 0.65
N PRO A 2 13.66 -9.35 -0.08
CA PRO A 2 12.72 -8.32 0.39
C PRO A 2 12.13 -8.60 1.79
N ALA A 3 11.87 -9.87 2.11
CA ALA A 3 11.35 -10.29 3.42
C ALA A 3 12.33 -10.02 4.58
N GLU A 4 13.64 -10.24 4.38
CA GLU A 4 14.65 -9.98 5.43
C GLU A 4 14.79 -8.48 5.70
N LEU A 5 14.74 -7.67 4.64
CA LEU A 5 14.76 -6.22 4.79
C LEU A 5 13.52 -5.71 5.55
N THR A 6 12.33 -6.24 5.25
CA THR A 6 11.09 -5.92 5.96
C THR A 6 11.25 -6.20 7.46
N VAL A 7 11.64 -7.43 7.83
CA VAL A 7 11.92 -7.82 9.22
C VAL A 7 12.92 -6.85 9.85
N ALA A 8 14.02 -6.56 9.17
CA ALA A 8 15.06 -5.72 9.74
C ALA A 8 14.57 -4.27 10.00
N THR A 9 13.81 -3.69 9.08
CA THR A 9 13.26 -2.33 9.24
C THR A 9 12.18 -2.22 10.31
N GLU A 10 11.32 -3.23 10.45
CA GLU A 10 10.29 -3.29 11.50
C GLU A 10 10.94 -3.36 12.89
N LEU A 11 11.90 -4.27 13.07
CA LEU A 11 12.60 -4.44 14.34
C LEU A 11 13.50 -3.24 14.67
N SER A 12 14.11 -2.60 13.66
CA SER A 12 14.83 -1.33 13.84
C SER A 12 13.90 -0.21 14.31
N THR A 13 12.68 -0.15 13.77
CA THR A 13 11.67 0.82 14.22
C THR A 13 11.28 0.57 15.68
N ALA A 14 11.07 -0.70 16.06
CA ALA A 14 10.78 -1.08 17.44
C ALA A 14 11.92 -0.69 18.41
N LEU A 15 13.18 -0.92 18.02
CA LEU A 15 14.34 -0.50 18.81
C LEU A 15 14.40 1.02 18.97
N GLY A 16 14.14 1.79 17.91
CA GLY A 16 14.04 3.25 18.02
C GLY A 16 12.96 3.69 19.02
N ALA A 17 11.81 3.01 19.02
CA ALA A 17 10.73 3.29 19.97
C ALA A 17 11.07 2.90 21.43
N LEU A 18 12.04 1.99 21.64
CA LEU A 18 12.61 1.67 22.95
C LEU A 18 13.76 2.62 23.37
N GLY A 19 14.11 3.60 22.52
CA GLY A 19 15.13 4.61 22.81
C GLY A 19 16.54 4.27 22.33
N TYR A 20 16.71 3.22 21.52
CA TYR A 20 18.01 2.92 20.92
C TYR A 20 18.37 3.96 19.85
N GLU A 21 19.62 4.41 19.84
CA GLU A 21 20.09 5.45 18.91
C GLU A 21 20.59 4.91 17.57
N SER A 22 21.02 3.65 17.54
CA SER A 22 21.61 3.01 16.37
C SER A 22 21.41 1.50 16.41
N VAL A 23 21.37 0.86 15.23
CA VAL A 23 21.32 -0.60 15.14
C VAL A 23 22.61 -1.23 15.63
N SER A 24 23.71 -0.49 15.63
CA SER A 24 25.01 -0.94 16.15
C SER A 24 25.02 -1.10 17.68
N THR A 25 24.09 -0.47 18.40
CA THR A 25 23.95 -0.61 19.86
C THR A 25 22.84 -1.59 20.25
N ALA A 26 22.24 -2.28 19.27
CA ALA A 26 21.24 -3.29 19.52
C ALA A 26 21.82 -4.45 20.36
N PRO A 27 21.04 -5.02 21.30
CA PRO A 27 21.48 -6.13 22.12
C PRO A 27 21.69 -7.41 21.29
N LYS A 28 22.49 -8.34 21.82
CA LYS A 28 22.75 -9.63 21.17
C LYS A 28 21.51 -10.54 21.08
N SER A 29 20.51 -10.29 21.91
CA SER A 29 19.22 -10.98 21.93
C SER A 29 18.08 -9.96 21.95
N PRO A 30 16.84 -10.31 21.55
CA PRO A 30 15.71 -9.39 21.62
C PRO A 30 15.56 -8.78 23.02
N PRO A 31 15.33 -7.46 23.16
CA PRO A 31 14.98 -6.86 24.44
C PRO A 31 13.73 -7.52 25.03
N PRO A 32 13.60 -7.64 26.37
CA PRO A 32 12.44 -8.27 26.99
C PRO A 32 11.11 -7.55 26.71
N GLN A 33 11.15 -6.26 26.37
CA GLN A 33 9.99 -5.50 25.94
C GLN A 33 9.49 -5.92 24.55
N LEU A 34 10.35 -6.50 23.70
CA LEU A 34 10.03 -6.85 22.33
C LEU A 34 9.55 -8.30 22.25
N GLN A 35 8.25 -8.48 22.12
CA GLN A 35 7.58 -9.79 22.08
C GLN A 35 7.24 -10.23 20.64
N GLY A 36 7.03 -11.53 20.45
CA GLY A 36 6.73 -12.12 19.14
C GLY A 36 7.97 -12.36 18.25
N VAL A 37 9.17 -12.07 18.75
CA VAL A 37 10.42 -12.23 18.01
C VAL A 37 11.18 -13.46 18.48
N GLU A 38 11.10 -14.53 17.69
CA GLU A 38 11.89 -15.74 17.93
C GLU A 38 13.39 -15.54 17.66
N PHE A 39 14.22 -16.40 18.25
CA PHE A 39 15.68 -16.35 18.06
C PHE A 39 16.09 -16.39 16.59
N ALA A 40 15.45 -17.24 15.77
CA ALA A 40 15.73 -17.33 14.33
C ALA A 40 15.43 -16.02 13.58
N THR A 41 14.37 -15.30 13.98
CA THR A 41 14.03 -13.98 13.43
C THR A 41 15.07 -12.94 13.85
N TRP A 42 15.52 -12.98 15.11
CA TRP A 42 16.56 -12.08 15.59
C TRP A 42 17.89 -12.30 14.86
N GLU A 43 18.24 -13.54 14.54
CA GLU A 43 19.41 -13.86 13.72
C GLU A 43 19.31 -13.29 12.29
N ILE A 44 18.11 -13.24 11.70
CA ILE A 44 17.90 -12.55 10.41
C ILE A 44 18.16 -11.04 10.56
N PHE A 45 17.65 -10.42 11.63
CA PHE A 45 17.91 -9.02 11.94
C PHE A 45 19.41 -8.75 12.13
N SER A 46 20.08 -9.51 13.00
CA SER A 46 21.51 -9.38 13.30
C SER A 46 22.38 -9.46 12.04
N ARG A 47 22.09 -10.43 11.14
CA ARG A 47 22.78 -10.53 9.84
C ARG A 47 22.51 -9.32 8.94
N SER A 48 21.28 -8.80 8.95
CA SER A 48 20.90 -7.62 8.16
C SER A 48 21.62 -6.35 8.62
N VAL A 49 21.83 -6.19 9.93
CA VAL A 49 22.56 -5.04 10.51
C VAL A 49 24.03 -5.00 10.04
N GLN A 50 24.65 -6.18 9.84
CA GLN A 50 26.02 -6.27 9.33
C GLN A 50 26.14 -5.97 7.82
N ASN A 51 25.01 -5.88 7.11
CA ASN A 51 25.01 -5.63 5.68
C ASN A 51 24.99 -4.12 5.39
N HIS A 52 26.13 -3.58 4.95
CA HIS A 52 26.28 -2.17 4.62
C HIS A 52 25.29 -1.66 3.56
N SER A 53 24.80 -2.51 2.66
CA SER A 53 23.85 -2.10 1.61
C SER A 53 22.47 -1.69 2.16
N VAL A 54 22.13 -2.11 3.38
CA VAL A 54 20.86 -1.75 4.04
C VAL A 54 21.04 -0.82 5.23
N ALA A 55 22.28 -0.44 5.58
CA ALA A 55 22.55 0.39 6.77
C ALA A 55 21.76 1.71 6.78
N ALA A 56 21.72 2.41 5.65
CA ALA A 56 21.02 3.70 5.55
C ALA A 56 19.51 3.60 5.86
N ILE A 57 18.84 2.55 5.37
CA ILE A 57 17.40 2.36 5.60
C ILE A 57 17.11 1.91 7.04
N LEU A 58 18.02 1.15 7.66
CA LEU A 58 17.89 0.77 9.07
C LEU A 58 18.09 1.97 10.02
N THR A 59 19.03 2.88 9.70
CA THR A 59 19.17 4.15 10.43
C THR A 59 17.88 4.96 10.37
N LYS A 60 17.28 5.09 9.17
CA LYS A 60 15.99 5.78 9.02
C LYS A 60 14.87 5.11 9.81
N ALA A 61 14.89 3.78 9.90
CA ALA A 61 13.91 3.04 10.69
C ALA A 61 14.03 3.33 12.19
N ILE A 62 15.25 3.36 12.75
CA ILE A 62 15.48 3.77 14.13
C ILE A 62 15.05 5.22 14.36
N GLU A 63 15.44 6.14 13.47
CA GLU A 63 15.05 7.56 13.59
C GLU A 63 13.52 7.73 13.62
N ASN A 64 12.77 6.92 12.85
CA ASN A 64 11.31 6.93 12.89
C ASN A 64 10.75 6.39 14.20
N GLY A 65 11.33 5.31 14.73
CA GLY A 65 10.96 4.78 16.05
C GLY A 65 11.21 5.80 17.16
N ARG A 66 12.36 6.50 17.13
CA ARG A 66 12.69 7.57 18.07
C ARG A 66 11.74 8.76 17.97
N ALA A 67 11.42 9.19 16.75
CA ALA A 67 10.44 10.26 16.55
C ALA A 67 9.06 9.88 17.12
N PHE A 68 8.67 8.61 17.01
CA PHE A 68 7.46 8.09 17.64
C PHE A 68 7.55 8.06 19.18
N LEU A 69 8.72 7.69 19.73
CA LEU A 69 8.99 7.81 21.16
C LEU A 69 8.85 9.26 21.64
N GLU A 70 9.40 10.22 20.92
CA GLU A 70 9.52 11.62 21.33
C GLU A 70 8.22 12.44 21.10
N SER A 71 7.37 12.04 20.16
CA SER A 71 6.19 12.82 19.74
C SER A 71 5.10 12.91 20.82
N GLU A 72 4.54 14.12 20.97
CA GLU A 72 3.41 14.41 21.87
C GLU A 72 2.10 13.72 21.43
N SER A 73 1.98 13.39 20.15
CA SER A 73 0.84 12.64 19.58
C SER A 73 0.97 11.13 19.74
N ALA A 74 2.12 10.65 20.24
CA ALA A 74 2.47 9.24 20.33
C ALA A 74 2.87 8.88 21.77
N LEU A 75 4.12 8.47 22.00
CA LEU A 75 4.57 7.94 23.29
C LEU A 75 4.97 9.01 24.31
N ARG A 76 5.16 10.27 23.92
CA ARG A 76 5.50 11.39 24.84
C ARG A 76 6.71 11.11 25.72
N ARG A 77 7.77 10.55 25.13
CA ARG A 77 9.02 10.12 25.77
C ARG A 77 8.87 9.00 26.79
N ARG A 78 7.69 8.36 26.86
CA ARG A 78 7.49 7.17 27.69
C ARG A 78 8.00 5.94 26.95
N VAL A 79 9.04 5.30 27.49
CA VAL A 79 9.51 4.02 26.99
C VAL A 79 8.38 2.98 27.13
N PRO A 80 8.04 2.26 26.06
CA PRO A 80 7.02 1.21 26.11
C PRO A 80 7.36 0.09 27.10
N ALA A 81 6.33 -0.48 27.72
CA ALA A 81 6.48 -1.69 28.52
C ALA A 81 6.54 -2.92 27.61
N ILE A 82 5.78 -2.90 26.51
CA ILE A 82 5.70 -3.99 25.54
C ILE A 82 5.58 -3.47 24.10
N ILE A 83 6.30 -4.09 23.19
CA ILE A 83 6.15 -3.98 21.75
C ILE A 83 5.93 -5.40 21.19
N GLU A 84 4.74 -5.69 20.70
CA GLU A 84 4.39 -6.94 20.03
C GLU A 84 4.68 -6.80 18.54
N TRP A 85 5.65 -7.55 18.02
CA TRP A 85 5.90 -7.66 16.58
C TRP A 85 5.01 -8.78 15.99
N ARG A 86 4.22 -8.45 14.97
CA ARG A 86 3.29 -9.41 14.35
C ARG A 86 3.95 -10.33 13.32
N GLY A 87 5.04 -9.86 12.73
CA GLY A 87 5.75 -10.56 11.67
C GLY A 87 4.89 -10.88 10.44
N PRO A 88 5.30 -11.86 9.63
CA PRO A 88 4.65 -12.14 8.33
C PRO A 88 3.28 -12.82 8.47
N THR A 89 2.89 -13.20 9.69
CA THR A 89 1.69 -13.98 9.95
C THR A 89 0.45 -13.10 9.76
N ARG A 90 -0.38 -13.46 8.77
CA ARG A 90 -1.71 -12.83 8.62
C ARG A 90 -2.64 -13.34 9.71
N THR A 91 -3.31 -12.43 10.39
CA THR A 91 -4.38 -12.80 11.33
C THR A 91 -5.52 -13.47 10.58
N THR A 92 -6.08 -14.53 11.16
CA THR A 92 -7.30 -15.17 10.64
C THR A 92 -8.49 -14.27 10.95
N GLY A 93 -8.94 -13.48 9.97
CA GLY A 93 -10.08 -12.58 10.11
C GLY A 93 -9.94 -11.30 9.28
N PHE A 94 -10.82 -10.33 9.55
CA PHE A 94 -10.80 -9.03 8.88
C PHE A 94 -9.85 -8.08 9.64
N GLU A 95 -8.65 -7.87 9.11
CA GLU A 95 -7.71 -6.91 9.67
C GLU A 95 -8.06 -5.49 9.19
N LEU A 96 -8.70 -4.70 10.07
CA LEU A 96 -9.09 -3.31 9.78
C LEU A 96 -7.88 -2.37 9.68
N VAL A 97 -6.86 -2.60 10.49
CA VAL A 97 -5.63 -1.82 10.56
C VAL A 97 -4.44 -2.76 10.47
N PRO A 98 -3.62 -2.68 9.39
CA PRO A 98 -2.45 -3.51 9.23
C PRO A 98 -1.30 -2.90 10.01
N ALA A 99 -1.16 -3.37 11.24
CA ALA A 99 -0.12 -2.94 12.15
C ALA A 99 0.97 -4.01 12.19
N ASP A 100 2.21 -3.61 11.90
CA ASP A 100 3.37 -4.48 11.98
C ASP A 100 3.90 -4.56 13.43
N LEU A 101 3.71 -3.46 14.18
CA LEU A 101 3.98 -3.37 15.62
C LEU A 101 2.72 -2.95 16.38
N ARG A 102 2.50 -3.56 17.54
CA ARG A 102 1.52 -3.13 18.53
C ARG A 102 2.22 -2.78 19.83
N ILE A 103 2.07 -1.54 20.30
CA ILE A 103 2.82 -1.01 21.44
C ILE A 103 1.86 -0.76 22.60
N ASP A 104 2.18 -1.35 23.76
CA ASP A 104 1.39 -1.30 25.00
C ASP A 104 -0.10 -1.63 24.80
N HIS A 105 -0.39 -2.47 23.81
CA HIS A 105 -1.75 -2.82 23.36
C HIS A 105 -2.63 -1.67 22.86
N VAL A 106 -2.10 -0.44 22.83
CA VAL A 106 -2.82 0.80 22.51
C VAL A 106 -2.44 1.33 21.13
N TYR A 107 -1.15 1.43 20.83
CA TYR A 107 -0.70 2.03 19.58
C TYR A 107 -0.53 0.96 18.51
N LEU A 108 -1.14 1.20 17.35
CA LEU A 108 -1.01 0.38 16.15
C LEU A 108 -0.07 1.09 15.18
N VAL A 109 1.04 0.46 14.82
CA VAL A 109 2.07 1.07 13.96
C VAL A 109 2.30 0.20 12.74
N SER A 110 2.14 0.80 11.55
CA SER A 110 2.51 0.21 10.27
C SER A 110 3.86 0.75 9.82
N CYS A 111 4.79 -0.15 9.51
CA CYS A 111 6.11 0.11 9.00
C CYS A 111 6.09 0.10 7.46
N LYS A 112 6.38 1.23 6.82
CA LYS A 112 6.29 1.41 5.36
C LYS A 112 7.63 1.86 4.78
N TYR A 113 8.55 0.91 4.57
CA TYR A 113 9.91 1.20 4.05
C TYR A 113 10.16 0.74 2.60
N ALA A 114 9.28 -0.11 2.05
CA ALA A 114 9.53 -0.81 0.78
C ALA A 114 8.41 -0.69 -0.25
N SER A 115 7.27 -0.10 0.10
CA SER A 115 6.09 -0.08 -0.78
C SER A 115 5.22 1.15 -0.56
N ASN A 116 4.76 1.74 -1.67
CA ASN A 116 3.77 2.83 -1.67
C ASN A 116 2.33 2.30 -1.85
N VAL A 117 2.13 0.99 -1.78
CA VAL A 117 0.80 0.40 -1.87
C VAL A 117 0.04 0.68 -0.57
N LEU A 118 -1.12 1.31 -0.69
CA LEU A 118 -2.06 1.46 0.40
C LEU A 118 -2.78 0.14 0.62
N ILE A 119 -3.42 -0.45 -0.38
CA ILE A 119 -4.26 -1.64 -0.22
C ILE A 119 -3.95 -2.68 -1.28
N ASN A 120 -3.92 -3.95 -0.87
CA ASN A 120 -4.00 -5.09 -1.77
C ASN A 120 -5.35 -5.77 -1.52
N ALA A 121 -6.20 -5.85 -2.54
CA ALA A 121 -7.51 -6.50 -2.48
C ALA A 121 -7.78 -7.29 -3.76
N SER A 122 -8.82 -8.12 -3.78
CA SER A 122 -9.33 -8.60 -5.07
C SER A 122 -10.05 -7.45 -5.80
N PRO A 123 -10.04 -7.43 -7.14
CA PRO A 123 -10.79 -6.46 -7.92
C PRO A 123 -12.28 -6.41 -7.53
N THR A 124 -12.93 -7.56 -7.37
CA THR A 124 -14.32 -7.66 -6.91
C THR A 124 -14.54 -6.96 -5.56
N HIS A 125 -13.66 -7.20 -4.58
CA HIS A 125 -13.79 -6.58 -3.25
C HIS A 125 -13.67 -5.06 -3.32
N LEU A 126 -12.80 -4.54 -4.18
CA LEU A 126 -12.60 -3.10 -4.34
C LEU A 126 -13.68 -2.44 -5.19
N PHE A 127 -13.90 -2.92 -6.42
CA PHE A 127 -14.70 -2.21 -7.41
C PHE A 127 -16.20 -2.46 -7.27
N GLU A 128 -16.61 -3.66 -6.86
CA GLU A 128 -18.03 -4.00 -6.69
C GLU A 128 -18.51 -3.80 -5.26
N HIS A 129 -17.70 -4.20 -4.28
CA HIS A 129 -18.07 -4.11 -2.88
C HIS A 129 -17.55 -2.86 -2.20
N LEU A 130 -16.83 -1.99 -2.92
CA LEU A 130 -16.29 -0.73 -2.41
C LEU A 130 -15.46 -0.92 -1.13
N LEU A 131 -14.75 -2.05 -0.99
CA LEU A 131 -14.03 -2.47 0.23
C LEU A 131 -14.92 -2.70 1.46
N GLN A 132 -16.22 -3.00 1.29
CA GLN A 132 -17.10 -3.33 2.41
C GLN A 132 -16.69 -4.68 3.01
N THR A 133 -16.82 -4.79 4.33
CA THR A 133 -16.68 -6.07 5.03
C THR A 133 -17.91 -6.92 4.66
N ARG A 134 -17.73 -7.82 3.70
CA ARG A 134 -18.74 -8.81 3.30
C ARG A 134 -18.14 -10.21 3.43
N PRO A 135 -18.93 -11.25 3.70
CA PRO A 135 -18.46 -12.63 3.63
C PRO A 135 -17.81 -12.88 2.26
N GLN A 136 -16.71 -13.65 2.25
CA GLN A 136 -15.91 -13.95 1.06
C GLN A 136 -16.82 -14.35 -0.11
N SER A 137 -17.02 -13.46 -1.07
CA SER A 137 -17.47 -13.89 -2.39
C SER A 137 -16.32 -14.64 -3.05
N LYS A 138 -16.64 -15.68 -3.84
CA LYS A 138 -15.60 -16.34 -4.64
C LYS A 138 -14.96 -15.28 -5.54
N SER A 139 -13.65 -15.08 -5.40
CA SER A 139 -12.92 -14.19 -6.30
C SER A 139 -12.95 -14.82 -7.68
N HIS A 140 -13.66 -14.20 -8.61
CA HIS A 140 -13.65 -14.57 -10.02
C HIS A 140 -12.46 -13.93 -10.74
N ASN A 141 -12.17 -14.38 -11.96
CA ASN A 141 -11.10 -13.81 -12.75
C ASN A 141 -11.58 -12.51 -13.42
N TRP A 142 -11.18 -11.38 -12.84
CA TRP A 142 -11.59 -10.05 -13.31
C TRP A 142 -11.34 -9.79 -14.79
N TYR A 143 -10.28 -10.37 -15.38
CA TYR A 143 -10.00 -10.18 -16.81
C TYR A 143 -11.03 -10.90 -17.69
N GLN A 144 -11.53 -12.06 -17.27
CA GLN A 144 -12.59 -12.78 -18.00
C GLN A 144 -13.93 -12.06 -17.91
N GLU A 145 -14.18 -11.34 -16.82
CA GLU A 145 -15.43 -10.59 -16.62
C GLU A 145 -15.42 -9.26 -17.38
N THR A 146 -14.31 -8.53 -17.32
CA THR A 146 -14.23 -7.16 -17.87
C THR A 146 -13.75 -7.08 -19.31
N ALA A 147 -13.06 -8.11 -19.80
CA ALA A 147 -12.45 -8.15 -21.13
C ALA A 147 -12.35 -9.58 -21.67
N PRO A 148 -13.47 -10.32 -21.79
CA PRO A 148 -13.45 -11.74 -22.16
C PRO A 148 -12.77 -12.00 -23.50
N LEU A 149 -13.01 -11.14 -24.49
CA LEU A 149 -12.46 -11.30 -25.85
C LEU A 149 -10.96 -11.05 -25.86
N GLU A 150 -10.52 -9.92 -25.29
CA GLU A 150 -9.11 -9.54 -25.25
C GLU A 150 -8.28 -10.50 -24.37
N PHE A 151 -8.87 -11.04 -23.29
CA PHE A 151 -8.22 -12.03 -22.45
C PHE A 151 -8.06 -13.37 -23.16
N ALA A 152 -9.11 -13.83 -23.86
CA ALA A 152 -9.06 -15.04 -24.67
C ALA A 152 -8.03 -14.91 -25.82
N GLU A 153 -7.99 -13.76 -26.49
CA GLU A 153 -7.01 -13.46 -27.54
C GLU A 153 -5.58 -13.48 -27.00
N LEU A 154 -5.30 -12.81 -25.88
CA LEU A 154 -3.99 -12.83 -25.25
C LEU A 154 -3.55 -14.26 -24.89
N TYR A 155 -4.48 -15.08 -24.40
CA TYR A 155 -4.20 -16.49 -24.12
C TYR A 155 -3.91 -17.28 -25.40
N GLN A 156 -4.70 -17.12 -26.48
CA GLN A 156 -4.43 -17.81 -27.75
C GLN A 156 -3.07 -17.44 -28.34
N LEU A 157 -2.71 -16.15 -28.34
CA LEU A 157 -1.38 -15.72 -28.81
C LEU A 157 -0.26 -16.25 -27.91
N THR A 158 -0.49 -16.34 -26.60
CA THR A 158 0.45 -16.99 -25.67
C THR A 158 0.66 -18.45 -26.05
N ARG A 159 -0.39 -19.19 -26.42
CA ARG A 159 -0.28 -20.58 -26.87
C ARG A 159 0.56 -20.70 -28.15
N ILE A 160 0.30 -19.83 -29.13
CA ILE A 160 1.05 -19.80 -30.39
C ILE A 160 2.53 -19.49 -30.12
N TYR A 161 2.81 -18.47 -29.29
CA TYR A 161 4.16 -18.09 -28.90
C TYR A 161 4.92 -19.24 -28.23
N VAL A 162 4.30 -19.90 -27.25
CA VAL A 162 4.89 -21.05 -26.56
C VAL A 162 5.21 -22.17 -27.54
N ASN A 163 4.27 -22.53 -28.41
CA ASN A 163 4.45 -23.59 -29.40
C ASN A 163 5.57 -23.29 -30.40
N ASN A 164 5.70 -22.03 -30.83
CA ASN A 164 6.67 -21.63 -31.85
C ASN A 164 8.08 -21.41 -31.29
N HIS A 165 8.23 -20.97 -30.04
CA HIS A 165 9.51 -20.51 -29.51
C HIS A 165 10.04 -21.30 -28.32
N LEU A 166 9.20 -22.02 -27.57
CA LEU A 166 9.57 -22.66 -26.31
C LEU A 166 9.43 -24.21 -26.35
N GLY A 167 9.20 -24.77 -27.54
CA GLY A 167 9.10 -26.20 -27.80
C GLY A 167 7.67 -26.74 -27.85
N ASN A 168 7.52 -28.04 -28.14
CA ASN A 168 6.24 -28.77 -28.30
C ASN A 168 5.46 -28.95 -26.99
N VAL A 169 5.28 -27.87 -26.21
CA VAL A 169 4.39 -27.84 -25.05
C VAL A 169 2.99 -27.48 -25.54
N HIS A 170 2.12 -28.48 -25.60
CA HIS A 170 0.73 -28.29 -25.99
C HIS A 170 -0.11 -27.75 -24.82
N LEU A 171 -0.20 -26.42 -24.73
CA LEU A 171 -1.15 -25.78 -23.83
C LEU A 171 -2.60 -26.02 -24.28
N PRO A 172 -3.55 -26.21 -23.35
CA PRO A 172 -4.94 -26.49 -23.66
C PRO A 172 -5.61 -25.34 -24.42
N ALA A 173 -6.66 -25.64 -25.18
CA ALA A 173 -7.33 -24.66 -26.06
C ALA A 173 -7.96 -23.49 -25.30
N SER A 174 -8.34 -23.66 -24.04
CA SER A 174 -8.93 -22.62 -23.20
C SER A 174 -8.15 -22.42 -21.91
N PHE A 175 -8.28 -21.23 -21.32
CA PHE A 175 -7.60 -20.85 -20.08
C PHE A 175 -8.11 -21.66 -18.88
N GLU A 176 -9.39 -21.98 -18.84
CA GLU A 176 -10.06 -22.72 -17.76
C GLU A 176 -9.55 -24.16 -17.64
N ALA A 177 -9.07 -24.71 -18.76
CA ALA A 177 -8.52 -26.05 -18.83
C ALA A 177 -7.04 -26.13 -18.38
N LEU A 178 -6.40 -25.00 -18.03
CA LEU A 178 -5.03 -24.99 -17.52
C LEU A 178 -4.93 -25.73 -16.19
N ASP A 179 -4.10 -26.75 -16.16
CA ASP A 179 -3.77 -27.46 -14.93
C ASP A 179 -2.61 -26.78 -14.16
N ASN A 180 -2.19 -27.39 -13.04
CA ASN A 180 -1.09 -26.85 -12.24
C ASN A 180 0.29 -26.94 -12.93
N LYS A 181 0.49 -27.92 -13.81
CA LYS A 181 1.73 -28.09 -14.58
C LYS A 181 1.84 -26.99 -15.63
N ASP A 182 0.76 -26.72 -16.37
CA ASP A 182 0.68 -25.67 -17.37
C ASP A 182 0.92 -24.29 -16.73
N LYS A 183 0.28 -24.02 -15.59
CA LYS A 183 0.48 -22.78 -14.83
C LYS A 183 1.93 -22.61 -14.40
N ARG A 184 2.57 -23.65 -13.84
CA ARG A 184 4.00 -23.58 -13.45
C ARG A 184 4.90 -23.33 -14.66
N PHE A 185 4.60 -23.95 -15.79
CA PHE A 185 5.32 -23.71 -17.04
C PHE A 185 5.19 -22.25 -17.48
N LEU A 186 3.96 -21.73 -17.58
CA LEU A 186 3.69 -20.33 -17.96
C LEU A 186 4.35 -19.32 -17.01
N LYS A 187 4.36 -19.61 -15.70
CA LYS A 187 5.02 -18.76 -14.70
C LYS A 187 6.51 -18.59 -15.00
N THR A 188 7.18 -19.66 -15.40
CA THR A 188 8.62 -19.63 -15.74
C THR A 188 8.84 -19.02 -17.11
N ALA A 189 8.09 -19.46 -18.12
CA ALA A 189 8.19 -19.02 -19.51
C ALA A 189 7.91 -17.51 -19.67
N LEU A 190 7.01 -16.96 -18.86
CA LEU A 190 6.62 -15.55 -18.91
C LEU A 190 7.06 -14.80 -17.63
N SER A 191 8.16 -15.23 -17.01
CA SER A 191 8.68 -14.66 -15.77
C SER A 191 9.29 -13.26 -15.95
N GLU A 192 9.70 -12.92 -17.18
CA GLU A 192 10.26 -11.62 -17.48
C GLU A 192 9.24 -10.49 -17.25
N ARG A 193 9.74 -9.35 -16.78
CA ARG A 193 8.91 -8.17 -16.49
C ARG A 193 8.17 -7.68 -17.73
N ARG A 194 8.80 -7.74 -18.90
CA ARG A 194 8.20 -7.33 -20.18
C ARG A 194 7.48 -8.51 -20.83
N TRP A 195 6.45 -8.21 -21.62
CA TRP A 195 5.86 -9.22 -22.48
C TRP A 195 6.74 -9.45 -23.72
N PRO A 196 6.82 -10.70 -24.22
CA PRO A 196 7.34 -10.99 -25.55
C PRO A 196 6.69 -10.08 -26.59
N GLU A 197 7.44 -9.69 -27.61
CA GLU A 197 7.03 -8.68 -28.59
C GLU A 197 5.71 -9.01 -29.26
N GLU A 198 5.53 -10.29 -29.61
CA GLU A 198 4.34 -10.87 -30.23
C GLU A 198 3.10 -10.78 -29.35
N LEU A 199 3.28 -10.70 -28.03
CA LEU A 199 2.19 -10.64 -27.04
C LEU A 199 1.87 -9.21 -26.59
N ARG A 200 2.73 -8.23 -26.90
CA ARG A 200 2.56 -6.85 -26.42
C ARG A 200 1.27 -6.22 -26.94
N GLY A 201 0.93 -6.42 -28.21
CA GLY A 201 -0.28 -5.87 -28.82
C GLY A 201 -1.55 -6.32 -28.10
N ALA A 202 -1.75 -7.63 -27.98
CA ALA A 202 -2.91 -8.18 -27.29
C ALA A 202 -2.95 -7.83 -25.80
N TYR A 203 -1.78 -7.78 -25.14
CA TYR A 203 -1.73 -7.34 -23.75
C TYR A 203 -2.14 -5.87 -23.62
N MET A 204 -1.72 -4.98 -24.53
CA MET A 204 -2.16 -3.59 -24.52
C MET A 204 -3.66 -3.44 -24.76
N SER A 205 -4.24 -4.20 -25.69
CA SER A 205 -5.70 -4.25 -25.90
C SER A 205 -6.44 -4.69 -24.63
N LEU A 206 -5.94 -5.74 -23.96
CA LEU A 206 -6.48 -6.17 -22.67
C LEU A 206 -6.38 -5.05 -21.62
N CYS A 207 -5.24 -4.37 -21.52
CA CYS A 207 -5.05 -3.27 -20.58
C CYS A 207 -6.06 -2.16 -20.79
N GLU A 208 -6.26 -1.75 -22.04
CA GLU A 208 -7.21 -0.69 -22.38
C GLU A 208 -8.65 -1.09 -22.04
N ARG A 209 -9.08 -2.29 -22.46
CA ARG A 209 -10.45 -2.78 -22.22
C ARG A 209 -10.75 -2.90 -20.74
N VAL A 210 -9.89 -3.59 -20.00
CA VAL A 210 -10.06 -3.83 -18.55
C VAL A 210 -10.10 -2.49 -17.81
N SER A 211 -9.24 -1.53 -18.16
CA SER A 211 -9.23 -0.20 -17.53
C SER A 211 -10.54 0.54 -17.76
N LYS A 212 -11.05 0.54 -19.00
CA LYS A 212 -12.32 1.18 -19.37
C LYS A 212 -13.51 0.56 -18.64
N GLU A 213 -13.65 -0.76 -18.70
CA GLU A 213 -14.81 -1.43 -18.09
C GLU A 213 -14.74 -1.37 -16.56
N THR A 214 -13.55 -1.50 -15.96
CA THR A 214 -13.38 -1.36 -14.51
C THR A 214 -13.76 0.05 -14.04
N ALA A 215 -13.32 1.10 -14.76
CA ALA A 215 -13.68 2.47 -14.41
C ALA A 215 -15.21 2.69 -14.48
N LYS A 216 -15.87 2.10 -15.48
CA LYS A 216 -17.33 2.14 -15.61
C LYS A 216 -18.02 1.43 -14.44
N ILE A 217 -17.68 0.18 -14.17
CA ILE A 217 -18.23 -0.60 -13.06
C ILE A 217 -18.05 0.15 -11.74
N TRP A 218 -16.84 0.66 -11.47
CA TRP A 218 -16.56 1.33 -10.21
C TRP A 218 -17.37 2.63 -10.05
N ASN A 219 -17.49 3.44 -11.12
CA ASN A 219 -18.34 4.64 -11.10
C ASN A 219 -19.82 4.30 -10.88
N GLU A 220 -20.34 3.25 -11.50
CA GLU A 220 -21.72 2.79 -11.28
C GLU A 220 -21.96 2.40 -9.82
N GLN A 221 -21.02 1.64 -9.24
CA GLN A 221 -21.09 1.23 -7.83
C GLN A 221 -20.99 2.43 -6.88
N ILE A 222 -20.08 3.37 -7.14
CA ILE A 222 -19.96 4.60 -6.36
C ILE A 222 -21.27 5.41 -6.41
N LYS A 223 -21.87 5.58 -7.59
CA LYS A 223 -23.14 6.30 -7.77
C LYS A 223 -24.32 5.61 -7.07
N ALA A 224 -24.35 4.28 -7.07
CA ALA A 224 -25.39 3.51 -6.39
C ALA A 224 -25.29 3.60 -4.86
N HIS A 225 -24.11 3.93 -4.31
CA HIS A 225 -23.89 4.04 -2.87
C HIS A 225 -24.09 5.47 -2.36
N GLN A 226 -24.93 5.63 -1.34
CA GLN A 226 -25.27 6.95 -0.78
C GLN A 226 -24.11 7.66 -0.05
N ARG A 227 -23.03 6.95 0.31
CA ARG A 227 -21.90 7.49 1.08
C ARG A 227 -20.54 7.14 0.46
N PRO A 228 -20.14 7.77 -0.66
CA PRO A 228 -18.83 7.54 -1.29
C PRO A 228 -17.64 7.90 -0.38
N GLU A 229 -17.87 8.76 0.62
CA GLU A 229 -16.93 9.07 1.68
C GLU A 229 -16.42 7.83 2.43
N LEU A 230 -17.29 6.83 2.65
CA LEU A 230 -16.88 5.60 3.32
C LEU A 230 -15.89 4.80 2.48
N LEU A 231 -16.04 4.78 1.14
CA LEU A 231 -15.05 4.18 0.25
C LEU A 231 -13.71 4.91 0.40
N LEU A 232 -13.73 6.24 0.38
CA LEU A 232 -12.51 7.03 0.52
C LEU A 232 -11.79 6.74 1.84
N TRP A 233 -12.50 6.73 2.97
CA TRP A 233 -11.89 6.41 4.27
C TRP A 233 -11.26 5.02 4.27
N ARG A 234 -11.94 4.02 3.69
CA ARG A 234 -11.37 2.67 3.59
C ARG A 234 -10.14 2.62 2.69
N MET A 235 -10.14 3.35 1.56
CA MET A 235 -8.97 3.47 0.68
C MET A 235 -7.78 4.13 1.39
N LEU A 236 -8.05 5.16 2.20
CA LEU A 236 -7.07 5.85 3.03
C LEU A 236 -6.81 5.17 4.39
N ARG A 237 -7.44 4.01 4.64
CA ARG A 237 -7.36 3.26 5.91
C ARG A 237 -7.74 4.07 7.16
N ILE A 238 -8.52 5.13 7.01
CA ILE A 238 -9.13 5.86 8.13
C ILE A 238 -10.17 4.94 8.77
N SER A 239 -9.95 4.61 10.04
CA SER A 239 -10.72 3.60 10.77
C SER A 239 -11.17 4.12 12.14
N GLU A 240 -11.98 3.34 12.86
CA GLU A 240 -12.50 3.73 14.19
C GLU A 240 -11.42 4.03 15.23
N ALA A 241 -10.22 3.48 15.06
CA ALA A 241 -9.07 3.78 15.89
C ALA A 241 -7.97 4.49 15.09
N PRO A 242 -7.27 5.47 15.67
CA PRO A 242 -6.10 6.05 15.05
C PRO A 242 -4.99 5.00 14.97
N TYR A 243 -4.17 5.09 13.93
CA TYR A 243 -2.98 4.28 13.81
C TYR A 243 -1.85 5.09 13.19
N PHE A 244 -0.63 4.57 13.26
CA PHE A 244 0.56 5.31 12.88
C PHE A 244 1.24 4.67 11.69
N VAL A 245 1.75 5.51 10.79
CA VAL A 245 2.57 5.08 9.66
C VAL A 245 3.96 5.64 9.87
N LEU A 246 4.91 4.73 10.08
CA LEU A 246 6.33 5.02 10.22
C LEU A 246 7.08 4.41 9.05
N GLY A 247 7.90 5.19 8.34
CA GLY A 247 8.47 4.68 7.10
C GLY A 247 9.30 5.67 6.31
N VAL A 248 9.61 5.27 5.08
CA VAL A 248 10.18 6.14 4.06
C VAL A 248 9.41 5.89 2.77
N SER A 249 8.88 6.95 2.18
CA SER A 249 8.24 6.90 0.86
C SER A 249 9.29 6.51 -0.18
N THR A 250 9.12 5.37 -0.84
CA THR A 250 10.11 4.93 -1.85
C THR A 250 10.02 5.74 -3.15
N ARG A 251 8.91 6.46 -3.37
CA ARG A 251 8.72 7.32 -4.55
C ARG A 251 9.32 8.70 -4.36
N ARG A 252 9.31 9.23 -3.13
CA ARG A 252 9.70 10.62 -2.82
C ARG A 252 10.91 10.73 -1.89
N HIS A 253 11.38 9.62 -1.32
CA HIS A 253 12.43 9.56 -0.31
C HIS A 253 12.15 10.39 0.95
N GLU A 254 10.87 10.67 1.22
CA GLU A 254 10.40 11.42 2.40
C GLU A 254 10.16 10.49 3.59
N GLN A 255 10.45 10.96 4.81
CA GLN A 255 10.08 10.24 6.02
C GLN A 255 8.56 10.26 6.22
N LEU A 256 7.99 9.08 6.42
CA LEU A 256 6.61 8.92 6.81
C LEU A 256 6.58 8.83 8.33
N ARG A 257 6.06 9.87 8.98
CA ARG A 257 5.85 9.94 10.44
C ARG A 257 4.48 10.54 10.68
N LEU A 258 3.46 9.70 10.54
CA LEU A 258 2.09 10.15 10.44
C LEU A 258 1.21 9.43 11.46
N ARG A 259 0.33 10.16 12.12
CA ARG A 259 -0.89 9.63 12.73
C ARG A 259 -2.00 9.69 11.69
N VAL A 260 -2.59 8.56 11.36
CA VAL A 260 -3.85 8.50 10.61
C VAL A 260 -4.99 8.63 11.62
N GLY A 261 -5.83 9.64 11.42
CA GLY A 261 -6.97 9.91 12.27
C GLY A 261 -8.13 8.95 12.06
N THR A 262 -9.22 9.28 12.73
CA THR A 262 -10.49 8.54 12.71
C THR A 262 -11.52 9.24 11.82
N PRO A 263 -12.66 8.58 11.50
CA PRO A 263 -13.81 9.25 10.93
C PRO A 263 -14.27 10.47 11.73
N TRP A 264 -14.12 10.46 13.06
CA TRP A 264 -14.47 11.61 13.89
C TRP A 264 -13.54 12.80 13.62
N ASP A 265 -12.21 12.56 13.63
CA ASP A 265 -11.21 13.59 13.30
C ASP A 265 -11.49 14.15 11.90
N TRP A 266 -11.74 13.26 10.93
CA TRP A 266 -11.97 13.66 9.55
C TRP A 266 -13.25 14.50 9.40
N ASN A 267 -14.37 14.03 9.98
CA ASN A 267 -15.64 14.74 9.93
C ASN A 267 -15.60 16.08 10.67
N ARG A 268 -14.69 16.29 11.62
CA ARG A 268 -14.55 17.59 12.28
C ARG A 268 -14.03 18.65 11.32
N PHE A 269 -13.14 18.30 10.40
CA PHE A 269 -12.40 19.27 9.58
C PHE A 269 -12.72 19.22 8.08
N TYR A 270 -13.30 18.13 7.57
CA TYR A 270 -13.38 17.90 6.13
C TYR A 270 -14.78 17.48 5.68
N ARG A 271 -15.04 17.63 4.37
CA ARG A 271 -16.23 17.12 3.69
C ARG A 271 -15.88 16.74 2.26
N LEU A 272 -16.30 15.53 1.84
CA LEU A 272 -16.11 15.06 0.47
C LEU A 272 -17.08 15.80 -0.45
N ARG A 273 -16.60 16.28 -1.59
CA ARG A 273 -17.39 16.99 -2.61
C ARG A 273 -17.64 16.12 -3.82
N SER A 274 -16.59 15.49 -4.34
CA SER A 274 -16.70 14.53 -5.43
C SER A 274 -15.67 13.43 -5.27
N PHE A 275 -15.99 12.26 -5.83
CA PHE A 275 -15.08 11.14 -6.01
C PHE A 275 -15.29 10.64 -7.44
N GLU A 276 -14.24 10.71 -8.24
CA GLU A 276 -14.25 10.44 -9.68
C GLU A 276 -13.25 9.35 -10.02
N VAL A 277 -13.60 8.50 -10.98
CA VAL A 277 -12.75 7.42 -11.46
C VAL A 277 -12.66 7.49 -12.98
N SER A 278 -11.46 7.32 -13.52
CA SER A 278 -11.21 7.32 -14.97
C SER A 278 -10.26 6.19 -15.38
N PRO A 279 -10.41 5.62 -16.59
CA PRO A 279 -9.44 4.67 -17.10
C PRO A 279 -8.09 5.34 -17.37
N LYS A 280 -6.99 4.60 -17.17
CA LYS A 280 -5.63 5.09 -17.44
C LYS A 280 -4.88 4.14 -18.38
N ALA A 281 -4.27 4.70 -19.42
CA ALA A 281 -3.34 3.97 -20.27
C ALA A 281 -1.92 4.02 -19.66
N SER A 282 -1.44 2.91 -19.11
CA SER A 282 -0.16 2.84 -18.39
C SER A 282 0.67 1.58 -18.66
N GLY A 283 0.35 0.83 -19.73
CA GLY A 283 1.02 -0.44 -20.06
C GLY A 283 0.66 -1.61 -19.15
N GLN A 284 -0.32 -1.43 -18.27
CA GLN A 284 -1.00 -2.46 -17.49
C GLN A 284 -2.42 -1.98 -17.19
N PRO A 285 -3.38 -2.87 -16.89
CA PRO A 285 -4.73 -2.44 -16.58
C PRO A 285 -4.75 -1.53 -15.32
N THR A 286 -5.20 -0.28 -15.47
CA THR A 286 -5.12 0.75 -14.43
C THR A 286 -6.31 1.70 -14.48
N VAL A 287 -6.80 2.09 -13.31
CA VAL A 287 -7.82 3.14 -13.15
C VAL A 287 -7.28 4.23 -12.23
N ASP A 288 -7.41 5.49 -12.63
CA ASP A 288 -7.14 6.65 -11.77
C ASP A 288 -8.37 6.96 -10.92
N TRP A 289 -8.15 7.45 -9.71
CA TRP A 289 -9.19 7.97 -8.83
C TRP A 289 -8.80 9.33 -8.28
N ARG A 290 -9.80 10.20 -8.11
CA ARG A 290 -9.63 11.57 -7.64
C ARG A 290 -10.75 11.91 -6.68
N ALA A 291 -10.43 12.55 -5.57
CA ALA A 291 -11.41 13.07 -4.62
C ALA A 291 -11.17 14.55 -4.33
N ILE A 292 -12.24 15.34 -4.42
CA ILE A 292 -12.24 16.76 -4.05
C ILE A 292 -12.82 16.90 -2.65
N ILE A 293 -12.06 17.50 -1.75
CA ILE A 293 -12.38 17.62 -0.33
C ILE A 293 -12.43 19.10 0.02
N SER A 294 -13.52 19.57 0.60
CA SER A 294 -13.54 20.92 1.20
C SER A 294 -13.11 20.87 2.65
N ILE A 295 -12.30 21.83 3.07
CA ILE A 295 -11.93 22.04 4.46
C ILE A 295 -13.04 22.88 5.12
N LYS A 296 -13.51 22.46 6.28
CA LYS A 296 -14.52 23.19 7.06
C LYS A 296 -13.90 24.46 7.62
N ASN A 297 -14.71 25.51 7.71
CA ASN A 297 -14.32 26.83 8.23
C ASN A 297 -13.29 27.60 7.38
N CYS A 298 -12.88 27.09 6.21
CA CYS A 298 -12.28 27.90 5.16
C CYS A 298 -12.93 27.60 3.80
N LYS A 299 -12.73 28.48 2.82
CA LYS A 299 -13.26 28.28 1.44
C LYS A 299 -12.32 27.41 0.59
N GLU A 300 -11.34 26.75 1.21
CA GLU A 300 -10.33 25.95 0.52
C GLU A 300 -10.87 24.56 0.17
N THR A 301 -10.47 24.08 -1.01
CA THR A 301 -10.64 22.70 -1.43
C THR A 301 -9.29 22.08 -1.66
N ARG A 302 -9.11 20.83 -1.25
CA ARG A 302 -7.96 20.00 -1.56
C ARG A 302 -8.36 18.87 -2.47
N GLU A 303 -7.46 18.56 -3.37
CA GLU A 303 -7.54 17.40 -4.21
C GLU A 303 -6.63 16.31 -3.66
N ILE A 304 -7.16 15.10 -3.58
CA ILE A 304 -6.34 13.91 -3.42
C ILE A 304 -6.57 12.97 -4.60
N ALA A 305 -5.50 12.34 -5.04
CA ALA A 305 -5.51 11.47 -6.20
C ALA A 305 -4.64 10.24 -5.97
N GLY A 306 -4.96 9.20 -6.72
CA GLY A 306 -4.19 7.98 -6.79
C GLY A 306 -4.63 7.14 -7.98
N HIS A 307 -4.14 5.91 -7.99
CA HIS A 307 -4.50 4.96 -9.03
C HIS A 307 -4.60 3.56 -8.45
N VAL A 308 -5.30 2.69 -9.16
CA VAL A 308 -5.42 1.27 -8.85
C VAL A 308 -4.90 0.49 -10.03
N GLU A 309 -3.96 -0.40 -9.78
CA GLU A 309 -3.42 -1.28 -10.79
C GLU A 309 -3.98 -2.69 -10.61
N ILE A 310 -4.47 -3.29 -11.70
CA ILE A 310 -5.04 -4.62 -11.70
C ILE A 310 -4.01 -5.55 -12.34
N ARG A 311 -3.37 -6.37 -11.52
CA ARG A 311 -2.20 -7.15 -11.90
C ARG A 311 -2.47 -8.63 -11.76
N PHE A 312 -1.83 -9.42 -12.62
CA PHE A 312 -1.70 -10.86 -12.38
C PHE A 312 -1.05 -11.11 -11.01
N SER A 313 -1.68 -11.98 -10.21
CA SER A 313 -1.15 -12.39 -8.91
C SER A 313 -0.29 -13.65 -9.06
N HIS A 314 0.88 -13.67 -8.43
CA HIS A 314 1.82 -14.81 -8.42
C HIS A 314 2.33 -15.30 -9.80
N GLY A 315 2.11 -14.53 -10.87
CA GLY A 315 2.53 -14.83 -12.24
C GLY A 315 1.37 -14.72 -13.23
N ARG A 316 1.70 -14.59 -14.53
CA ARG A 316 0.70 -14.51 -15.61
C ARG A 316 -0.08 -15.83 -15.70
N PHE A 317 -1.41 -15.75 -15.80
CA PHE A 317 -2.34 -16.90 -15.91
C PHE A 317 -2.38 -17.88 -14.72
N ILE A 318 -1.85 -17.53 -13.55
CA ILE A 318 -1.77 -18.46 -12.40
C ILE A 318 -3.03 -18.42 -11.53
N GLN A 319 -3.40 -17.22 -11.12
CA GLN A 319 -4.50 -16.94 -10.18
C GLN A 319 -5.34 -15.79 -10.70
N ALA A 320 -6.50 -15.60 -10.06
CA ALA A 320 -7.27 -14.37 -10.22
C ALA A 320 -6.38 -13.14 -9.97
N PRO A 321 -6.57 -12.07 -10.74
CA PRO A 321 -5.79 -10.85 -10.57
C PRO A 321 -6.03 -10.20 -9.20
N GLU A 322 -5.08 -9.40 -8.77
CA GLU A 322 -5.16 -8.55 -7.58
C GLU A 322 -5.27 -7.07 -7.98
N ALA A 323 -5.96 -6.28 -7.16
CA ALA A 323 -6.02 -4.83 -7.27
C ALA A 323 -5.12 -4.19 -6.22
N LYS A 324 -4.18 -3.35 -6.67
CA LYS A 324 -3.24 -2.60 -5.82
C LYS A 324 -3.59 -1.12 -5.84
N VAL A 325 -4.04 -0.60 -4.70
CA VAL A 325 -4.37 0.82 -4.54
C VAL A 325 -3.10 1.59 -4.18
N TYR A 326 -2.81 2.60 -4.98
CA TYR A 326 -1.74 3.56 -4.79
C TYR A 326 -2.30 4.95 -4.50
N LEU A 327 -1.55 5.70 -3.72
CA LEU A 327 -1.79 7.12 -3.48
C LEU A 327 -0.74 7.94 -4.21
N ASP A 328 -1.20 8.82 -5.09
CA ASP A 328 -0.32 9.71 -5.84
C ASP A 328 -0.05 11.00 -5.05
N THR A 329 -1.03 11.50 -4.28
CA THR A 329 -0.84 12.64 -3.37
C THR A 329 0.23 12.36 -2.31
N PRO A 330 1.12 13.31 -1.99
CA PRO A 330 2.03 13.20 -0.84
C PRO A 330 1.25 12.91 0.45
N HIS A 331 1.74 11.99 1.28
CA HIS A 331 0.97 11.51 2.44
C HIS A 331 0.70 12.63 3.46
N ILE A 332 1.61 13.59 3.59
CA ILE A 332 1.48 14.76 4.46
C ILE A 332 0.36 15.73 4.01
N GLU A 333 -0.05 15.66 2.75
CA GLU A 333 -1.10 16.52 2.19
C GLU A 333 -2.50 15.88 2.30
N VAL A 334 -2.57 14.59 2.67
CA VAL A 334 -3.83 13.83 2.73
C VAL A 334 -4.67 14.27 3.94
N PRO A 335 -5.92 14.71 3.73
CA PRO A 335 -6.83 15.01 4.83
C PRO A 335 -7.06 13.81 5.76
N GLY A 336 -6.81 14.02 7.05
CA GLY A 336 -6.87 12.98 8.09
C GLY A 336 -5.52 12.31 8.40
N TYR A 337 -4.44 12.68 7.71
CA TYR A 337 -3.08 12.27 8.04
C TYR A 337 -2.37 13.44 8.72
N PHE A 338 -1.88 13.22 9.94
CA PHE A 338 -1.30 14.24 10.80
C PHE A 338 0.18 13.95 11.06
N PRO A 339 1.12 14.82 10.68
CA PRO A 339 2.54 14.63 10.97
C PRO A 339 2.83 14.63 12.47
N LEU A 340 3.73 13.74 12.90
CA LEU A 340 4.10 13.61 14.33
C LEU A 340 4.98 14.75 14.85
N ASN A 341 5.56 15.55 13.95
CA ASN A 341 6.46 16.65 14.29
C ASN A 341 5.77 18.02 14.29
N THR A 342 4.45 18.06 14.11
CA THR A 342 3.65 19.29 14.16
C THR A 342 2.77 19.24 15.40
N ASP A 343 2.76 20.32 16.18
CA ASP A 343 1.87 20.45 17.33
C ASP A 343 0.41 20.30 16.87
N GLU A 344 -0.30 19.30 17.38
CA GLU A 344 -1.69 18.98 16.99
C GLU A 344 -2.69 20.10 17.26
N TYR A 345 -2.30 21.13 18.00
CA TYR A 345 -3.12 22.30 18.27
C TYR A 345 -2.96 23.40 17.22
N ASP A 346 -2.03 23.27 16.26
CA ASP A 346 -1.91 24.14 15.10
C ASP A 346 -2.58 23.53 13.85
N LEU A 347 -3.82 23.06 14.02
CA LEU A 347 -4.71 22.65 12.92
C LEU A 347 -5.45 23.85 12.29
N SER A 348 -4.86 25.04 12.39
CA SER A 348 -5.06 26.10 11.40
C SER A 348 -4.83 25.46 10.03
N PRO A 349 -5.69 25.67 9.01
CA PRO A 349 -5.40 25.18 7.66
C PRO A 349 -4.01 25.71 7.28
N GLN A 350 -3.05 24.80 7.11
CA GLN A 350 -1.69 25.16 6.75
C GLN A 350 -1.73 25.97 5.46
N THR A 351 -1.59 27.30 5.60
CA THR A 351 -1.23 28.18 4.50
C THR A 351 0.05 27.61 3.88
N PRO A 352 0.17 27.51 2.55
CA PRO A 352 1.40 27.08 1.92
C PRO A 352 2.52 28.02 2.38
N HIS A 353 3.50 27.51 3.10
CA HIS A 353 4.69 28.26 3.46
C HIS A 353 5.51 28.57 2.20
N HIS A 354 5.11 29.62 1.46
CA HIS A 354 6.08 30.42 0.71
C HIS A 354 6.86 31.28 1.70
N ARG A 355 7.83 30.69 2.41
CA ARG A 355 8.94 31.47 2.97
C ARG A 355 9.80 31.94 1.80
N ARG A 356 9.44 33.05 1.16
CA ARG A 356 10.46 33.94 0.60
C ARG A 356 11.21 34.52 1.79
N GLN A 357 12.48 34.16 1.94
CA GLN A 357 13.41 34.94 2.72
C GLN A 357 13.44 36.36 2.10
N MET A 358 12.85 37.33 2.78
CA MET A 358 13.20 38.74 2.57
C MET A 358 14.29 39.07 3.59
N SER A 359 15.45 39.41 3.05
CA SER A 359 16.63 39.92 3.77
C SER A 359 16.28 41.21 4.49
N ILE A 360 16.75 41.36 5.74
CA ILE A 360 16.63 42.59 6.58
C ILE A 360 17.71 43.61 6.19
N PHE A 361 18.01 43.74 4.90
CA PHE A 361 18.87 44.80 4.37
C PHE A 361 18.22 45.36 3.12
N ASP A 362 17.21 46.22 3.35
CA ASP A 362 16.72 47.25 2.41
C ASP A 362 15.75 48.15 3.20
N LEU A 363 16.30 48.94 4.13
CA LEU A 363 15.71 50.19 4.65
C LEU A 363 16.83 51.15 5.04
#